data_AF-A0A1B8FNX9-F1
#
_entry.id   AF-A0A1B8FNX9-F1
#
_cell.length_a   1.000
_cell.length_b   1.000
_cell.length_c   1.000
_cell.angle_alpha   90.00
_cell.angle_beta   90.00
_cell.angle_gamma   90.00
#
_symmetry.space_group_name_H-M   'P 1'
#
loop_
_entity.id
_entity.type
_entity.pdbx_description
1 polymer ?
#
loop_
_entity_poly.entity_id
_entity_poly.type
_entity_poly.pdbx_seq_one_letter_code
_entity_poly.pdbx_strand_id
1 'polypeptide(L)' 'MQLGMVNGCEKFYYVESGDGCYNLAAEAGIPLNSFYSYNPAVKTDCTGLQAYVYVCIGLNGPATTITTGTPVPVSSS' A
#
# COMPACT_ATOMS: atom_id res chain seq x y z
N MET A 1 11.18 2.95 0.76
CA MET A 1 9.99 2.72 1.61
C MET A 1 9.56 4.05 2.19
N GLN A 2 8.27 4.30 2.34
CA GLN A 2 7.76 5.55 2.88
C GLN A 2 8.10 5.67 4.38
N LEU A 3 8.62 6.83 4.81
CA LEU A 3 8.85 7.14 6.22
C LEU A 3 7.50 7.19 6.96
N GLY A 4 7.44 6.62 8.17
CA GLY A 4 6.21 6.55 8.97
C GLY A 4 5.25 5.42 8.55
N MET A 5 5.76 4.39 7.90
CA MET A 5 5.12 3.09 7.72
C MET A 5 5.33 2.19 8.95
N VAL A 6 4.41 1.27 9.23
CA VAL A 6 4.51 0.34 10.37
C VAL A 6 5.67 -0.65 10.24
N ASN A 7 6.16 -1.12 11.39
CA ASN A 7 7.09 -2.24 11.47
C ASN A 7 6.30 -3.56 11.41
N GLY A 8 6.68 -4.51 10.55
CA GLY A 8 5.94 -5.77 10.33
C GLY A 8 5.06 -5.78 9.09
N CYS A 9 5.30 -4.88 8.14
CA CYS A 9 4.68 -4.99 6.83
C CYS A 9 5.24 -6.19 6.06
N GLU A 10 4.36 -7.06 5.56
CA GLU A 10 4.74 -8.24 4.77
C GLU A 10 4.42 -8.06 3.29
N LYS A 11 3.58 -7.07 2.94
CA LYS A 11 3.17 -6.78 1.57
C LYS A 11 3.36 -5.32 1.24
N PHE A 12 4.17 -5.06 0.22
CA PHE A 12 4.49 -3.71 -0.21
C PHE A 12 3.93 -3.43 -1.59
N TYR A 13 3.51 -2.20 -1.81
CA TYR A 13 3.15 -1.69 -3.13
C TYR A 13 4.00 -0.45 -3.44
N TYR A 14 4.49 -0.35 -4.67
CA TYR A 14 5.24 0.80 -5.13
C TYR A 14 4.27 1.83 -5.73
N VAL A 15 4.12 2.97 -5.06
CA VAL A 15 3.16 4.00 -5.45
C VAL A 15 3.55 4.62 -6.78
N GLU A 16 2.65 4.61 -7.75
CA GLU A 16 2.77 5.33 -9.02
C GLU A 16 2.11 6.72 -8.92
N SER A 17 2.49 7.62 -9.81
CA SER A 17 1.87 8.95 -9.86
C SER A 17 0.40 8.83 -10.28
N GLY A 18 -0.51 9.37 -9.46
CA GLY A 18 -1.96 9.29 -9.70
C GLY A 18 -2.66 8.25 -8.83
N ASP A 19 -1.92 7.44 -8.08
CA ASP A 19 -2.48 6.53 -7.10
C ASP A 19 -3.15 7.28 -5.93
N GLY A 20 -4.14 6.62 -5.34
CA GLY A 20 -4.86 7.11 -4.18
C GLY A 20 -5.10 6.00 -3.16
N CYS A 21 -5.07 6.37 -1.88
CA CYS A 21 -5.20 5.44 -0.75
C CYS A 21 -6.47 4.56 -0.85
N TYR A 22 -7.57 5.10 -1.37
CA TYR A 22 -8.81 4.36 -1.57
C TYR A 22 -8.63 3.20 -2.57
N ASN A 23 -8.06 3.48 -3.75
CA ASN A 23 -7.85 2.46 -4.79
C ASN A 23 -6.86 1.41 -4.30
N LEU A 24 -5.73 1.84 -3.74
CA LEU A 24 -4.72 0.93 -3.19
C LEU A 24 -5.28 0.02 -2.10
N ALA A 25 -6.10 0.54 -1.19
CA ALA A 25 -6.74 -0.27 -0.16
C ALA A 25 -7.75 -1.27 -0.76
N ALA A 26 -8.59 -0.82 -1.70
CA ALA A 26 -9.58 -1.66 -2.37
C ALA A 26 -8.92 -2.82 -3.14
N GLU A 27 -7.84 -2.54 -3.87
CA GLU A 27 -7.11 -3.53 -4.65
C GLU A 27 -6.24 -4.45 -3.78
N ALA A 28 -5.72 -3.92 -2.68
CA ALA A 28 -5.11 -4.72 -1.63
C ALA A 28 -6.11 -5.59 -0.87
N GLY A 29 -7.42 -5.42 -1.09
CA GLY A 29 -8.48 -6.17 -0.42
C GLY A 29 -8.57 -5.86 1.08
N ILE A 30 -8.10 -4.68 1.51
CA ILE A 30 -8.10 -4.26 2.91
C ILE A 30 -9.03 -3.08 3.14
N PRO A 31 -9.57 -2.91 4.35
CA PRO A 31 -10.26 -1.69 4.71
C PRO A 31 -9.35 -0.46 4.59
N LEU A 32 -9.89 0.67 4.12
CA LEU A 32 -9.13 1.92 4.00
C LEU A 32 -8.52 2.39 5.34
N ASN A 33 -9.22 2.17 6.45
CA ASN A 33 -8.70 2.48 7.79
C ASN A 33 -7.45 1.64 8.14
N SER A 34 -7.34 0.43 7.61
CA SER A 34 -6.22 -0.47 7.81
C SER A 34 -5.03 0.04 7.01
N PHE A 35 -5.26 0.47 5.76
CA PHE A 35 -4.23 1.13 4.95
C PHE A 35 -3.65 2.37 5.65
N TYR A 36 -4.49 3.22 6.22
CA TYR A 36 -4.04 4.38 7.01
C TYR A 36 -3.27 3.97 8.26
N SER A 37 -3.71 2.91 8.94
CA SER A 37 -3.03 2.39 10.13
C SER A 37 -1.66 1.80 9.79
N TYR A 38 -1.50 1.22 8.60
CA TYR A 38 -0.21 0.67 8.14
C TYR A 38 0.74 1.75 7.62
N ASN A 39 0.19 2.87 7.15
CA ASN A 39 0.95 3.99 6.61
C ASN A 39 0.55 5.34 7.24
N PRO A 40 0.73 5.55 8.55
CA PRO A 40 0.34 6.80 9.22
C PRO A 40 0.78 8.08 8.51
N ALA A 41 1.95 8.08 7.86
CA ALA A 41 2.45 9.22 7.11
C ALA A 41 1.59 9.66 5.92
N VAL A 42 0.72 8.78 5.38
CA VAL A 42 -0.19 9.15 4.29
C VAL A 42 -1.35 10.02 4.76
N LYS A 43 -1.61 10.05 6.08
CA LYS A 43 -2.74 10.71 6.74
C LYS A 43 -4.11 10.15 6.29
N THR A 44 -5.16 10.52 7.01
CA THR A 44 -6.54 10.08 6.71
C THR A 44 -7.18 10.77 5.51
N ASP A 45 -6.58 11.87 5.04
CA ASP A 45 -6.96 12.60 3.82
C ASP A 45 -6.10 12.20 2.61
N CYS A 46 -5.21 11.21 2.76
CA CYS A 46 -4.28 10.72 1.74
C CYS A 46 -3.29 11.78 1.21
N THR A 47 -3.24 12.99 1.77
CA THR A 47 -2.37 14.08 1.28
C THR A 47 -0.88 13.80 1.52
N GLY A 48 -0.57 12.83 2.38
CA GLY A 48 0.80 12.41 2.64
C GLY A 48 1.28 11.26 1.76
N LEU A 49 0.44 10.70 0.88
CA LEU A 49 0.86 9.64 -0.04
C LEU A 49 1.91 10.20 -1.02
N GLN A 50 3.10 9.62 -1.01
CA GLN A 50 4.18 10.03 -1.90
C GLN A 50 4.21 9.10 -3.10
N ALA A 51 4.36 9.66 -4.30
CA ALA A 51 4.65 8.87 -5.49
C ALA A 51 6.07 8.31 -5.42
N TYR A 52 6.30 7.21 -6.11
CA TYR A 52 7.61 6.57 -6.30
C TYR A 52 8.26 6.06 -5.01
N VAL A 53 7.43 5.68 -4.02
CA VAL A 53 7.87 5.03 -2.78
C VAL A 53 7.02 3.81 -2.47
N TYR A 54 7.57 2.89 -1.69
CA TYR A 54 6.82 1.73 -1.20
C TYR A 54 5.95 2.06 0.01
N VAL A 55 4.70 1.62 -0.03
CA VAL A 55 3.74 1.63 1.08
C VAL A 55 3.36 0.22 1.48
N CYS A 56 2.85 0.06 2.70
CA CYS A 56 2.35 -1.20 3.21
C CYS A 56 0.90 -1.45 2.80
N ILE A 57 0.63 -2.59 2.20
CA ILE A 57 -0.72 -3.03 1.81
C ILE A 57 -1.19 -4.29 2.55
N GLY A 58 -0.40 -4.78 3.51
CA GLY A 58 -0.84 -5.86 4.39
C GLY A 58 0.26 -6.40 5.30
N LEU A 59 -0.17 -6.91 6.44
CA LEU A 59 0.71 -7.50 7.47
C LEU A 59 0.75 -9.02 7.43
N ASN A 60 -0.17 -9.66 6.69
CA ASN A 60 -0.32 -11.12 6.61
C ASN A 60 -1.22 -11.55 5.43
N GLY A 61 -1.25 -12.85 5.14
CA GLY A 61 -2.16 -13.49 4.17
C GLY A 61 -1.62 -13.56 2.73
N PRO A 62 -2.36 -14.18 1.79
CA PRO A 62 -1.91 -14.35 0.41
C PRO A 62 -1.72 -12.98 -0.26
N ALA A 63 -0.70 -12.86 -1.11
CA ALA A 63 -0.41 -11.60 -1.79
C ALA A 63 -1.61 -11.11 -2.61
N THR A 64 -1.93 -9.83 -2.49
CA THR A 64 -3.01 -9.21 -3.25
C THR A 64 -2.45 -8.61 -4.54
N THR A 65 -3.11 -8.90 -5.66
CA THR A 65 -2.79 -8.34 -6.97
C THR A 65 -3.40 -6.95 -7.09
N ILE A 66 -2.58 -5.91 -7.09
CA ILE A 66 -3.00 -4.55 -7.44
C ILE A 66 -2.96 -4.40 -8.97
N THR A 67 -4.05 -3.88 -9.54
CA THR A 67 -4.37 -3.88 -10.98
C THR A 67 -4.21 -2.48 -11.61
N THR A 68 -4.14 -1.42 -10.80
CA THR A 68 -4.05 -0.02 -11.25
C THR A 68 -2.66 0.48 -11.59
N GLY A 69 -1.60 -0.31 -11.37
CA GLY A 69 -0.23 0.01 -11.74
C GLY A 69 0.51 -1.17 -12.36
N THR A 70 1.65 -0.92 -13.01
CA THR A 70 2.40 -1.96 -13.73
C THR A 70 2.69 -3.15 -12.79
N PRO A 71 2.23 -4.38 -13.10
CA PRO A 71 2.17 -5.47 -12.14
C PRO A 71 3.57 -5.93 -11.72
N VAL A 72 3.89 -5.83 -10.44
CA VAL A 72 5.01 -6.57 -9.84
C VAL A 72 4.49 -7.92 -9.35
N PRO A 73 4.88 -9.05 -9.99
CA PRO A 73 4.59 -10.36 -9.45
C PRO A 73 5.38 -10.54 -8.16
N VAL A 74 4.69 -10.79 -7.06
CA VAL A 74 5.31 -11.40 -5.88
C VAL A 74 5.67 -12.84 -6.24
N SER A 75 6.96 -13.11 -6.42
CA SER A 75 7.45 -14.46 -6.54
C SER A 75 7.04 -15.23 -5.28
N SER A 76 6.10 -16.16 -5.44
CA SER A 76 5.86 -17.23 -4.49
C SER A 76 7.12 -18.11 -4.46
N SER A 77 7.93 -18.01 -3.42
CA SER A 77 8.89 -19.04 -2.99
C SER A 77 9.23 -18.82 -1.52
#